data_AF-A0A3N4LDH2-F1
#
_entry.id   AF-A0A3N4LDH2-F1
#
_cell.length_a   1.000
_cell.length_b   1.000
_cell.length_c   1.000
_cell.angle_alpha   90.00
_cell.angle_beta   90.00
_cell.angle_gamma   90.00
#
_symmetry.space_group_name_H-M   'P 1'
#
loop_
_entity.id
_entity.type
_entity.pdbx_description
1 polymer ?
#
loop_
_entity_poly.entity_id
_entity_poly.type
_entity_poly.pdbx_seq_one_letter_code
_entity_poly.pdbx_strand_id
1 'polypeptide(L)' 'ILPKRNGLSDLERHRICAKRQDPRHADMTYEEFGVLFPRPDGRAMARSTISDIL' A
#
# COMPACT_ATOMS: atom_id res chain seq x y z
N ILE A 1 12.43 11.47 -15.09
CA ILE A 1 12.39 10.50 -13.95
C ILE A 1 11.19 10.89 -13.11
N LEU A 2 10.08 10.14 -13.18
CA LEU A 2 8.90 10.49 -12.40
C LEU A 2 9.25 10.41 -10.90
N PRO A 3 8.92 11.44 -10.11
CA PRO A 3 9.34 11.50 -8.71
C PRO A 3 8.63 10.41 -7.91
N LYS A 4 9.40 9.68 -7.08
CA LYS A 4 8.87 8.79 -6.04
C LYS A 4 8.07 9.63 -5.04
N ARG A 5 6.78 9.84 -5.28
CA ARG A 5 5.88 10.30 -4.21
C ARG A 5 5.92 9.21 -3.13
N ASN A 6 6.28 9.58 -1.91
CA ASN A 6 6.30 8.70 -0.73
C ASN A 6 7.36 7.56 -0.76
N GLY A 7 8.37 7.63 -1.64
CA GLY A 7 9.48 6.66 -1.68
C GLY A 7 9.18 5.33 -2.39
N LEU A 8 7.95 5.12 -2.86
CA LEU A 8 7.52 3.93 -3.59
C LEU A 8 7.70 4.09 -5.10
N SER A 9 8.08 3.01 -5.77
CA SER A 9 8.06 2.89 -7.22
C SER A 9 6.64 2.73 -7.77
N ASP A 10 6.45 3.02 -9.06
CA ASP A 10 5.17 2.82 -9.74
C ASP A 10 4.72 1.36 -9.70
N LEU A 11 5.66 0.41 -9.74
CA LEU A 11 5.37 -1.02 -9.62
C LEU A 11 4.81 -1.37 -8.23
N GLU A 12 5.37 -0.81 -7.16
CA GLU A 12 4.88 -1.03 -5.80
C GLU A 12 3.48 -0.45 -5.62
N ARG A 13 3.25 0.76 -6.12
CA ARG A 13 1.92 1.39 -6.15
C ARG A 13 0.91 0.54 -6.90
N HIS A 14 1.28 0.07 -8.09
CA HIS A 14 0.41 -0.79 -8.90
C HIS A 14 0.05 -2.10 -8.16
N ARG A 15 1.01 -2.73 -7.49
CA ARG A 15 0.76 -3.93 -6.67
C ARG A 15 -0.20 -3.66 -5.52
N ILE A 16 -0.09 -2.51 -4.86
CA ILE A 16 -1.00 -2.11 -3.76
C ILE A 16 -2.42 -1.93 -4.30
N CYS A 17 -2.60 -1.18 -5.39
CA CYS A 17 -3.91 -1.00 -6.03
C CYS A 17 -4.52 -2.34 -6.48
N ALA A 18 -3.75 -3.18 -7.16
CA ALA A 18 -4.21 -4.49 -7.65
C ALA A 18 -4.65 -5.40 -6.49
N LYS A 19 -3.91 -5.40 -5.37
CA LYS A 19 -4.27 -6.23 -4.22
C LYS A 19 -5.53 -5.74 -3.51
N ARG A 20 -5.84 -4.44 -3.56
CA ARG A 20 -7.08 -3.88 -3.00
C ARG A 20 -8.32 -4.23 -3.84
N GLN A 21 -8.14 -4.48 -5.14
CA GLN A 21 -9.23 -4.93 -6.02
C GLN A 21 -9.63 -6.39 -5.78
N ASP A 22 -8.82 -7.17 -5.08
CA ASP A 22 -9.17 -8.52 -4.66
C ASP A 22 -10.30 -8.46 -3.61
N PRO A 23 -11.48 -9.08 -3.87
CA PRO A 23 -12.62 -9.05 -2.96
C PRO A 23 -12.28 -9.53 -1.54
N ARG A 24 -11.26 -10.38 -1.39
CA ARG A 24 -10.80 -10.88 -0.08
C ARG A 24 -10.24 -9.80 0.82
N HIS A 25 -9.81 -8.67 0.25
CA HIS A 25 -9.28 -7.53 0.98
C HIS A 25 -10.20 -6.31 0.94
N ALA A 26 -11.40 -6.43 0.37
CA ALA A 26 -12.33 -5.31 0.22
C ALA A 26 -12.79 -4.78 1.59
N ASP A 27 -13.04 -5.68 2.53
CA ASP A 27 -13.52 -5.36 3.89
C ASP A 27 -12.39 -5.04 4.88
N MET A 28 -11.12 -5.23 4.50
CA MET A 28 -10.00 -4.90 5.39
C MET A 28 -9.91 -3.39 5.59
N THR A 29 -9.63 -2.97 6.82
CA THR A 29 -9.24 -1.60 7.14
C THR A 29 -7.90 -1.25 6.48
N TYR A 30 -7.58 0.04 6.39
CA TYR A 30 -6.27 0.45 5.85
C TYR A 30 -5.12 0.02 6.76
N GLU A 31 -5.35 -0.07 8.06
CA GLU A 31 -4.42 -0.61 9.05
C GLU A 31 -4.12 -2.09 8.79
N GLU A 32 -5.14 -2.92 8.65
CA GLU A 32 -4.98 -4.36 8.36
C GLU A 32 -4.38 -4.58 6.98
N PHE A 33 -4.81 -3.81 5.98
CA PHE A 33 -4.28 -3.90 4.62
C PHE A 33 -2.80 -3.47 4.56
N GLY A 34 -2.41 -2.48 5.36
CA GLY A 34 -1.02 -2.02 5.48
C GLY A 34 -0.05 -3.08 5.99
N VAL A 35 -0.53 -4.10 6.73
CA VAL A 35 0.28 -5.24 7.18
C VAL A 35 0.76 -6.09 6.00
N LEU A 36 0.03 -6.09 4.88
CA LEU A 36 0.39 -6.85 3.68
C LEU A 36 1.59 -6.24 2.92
N PHE A 37 1.98 -5.01 3.27
CA PHE A 37 3.05 -4.26 2.63
C PHE A 37 4.00 -3.68 3.69
N PRO A 38 4.70 -4.55 4.44
CA PRO A 38 5.61 -4.08 5.48
C PRO A 38 6.75 -3.27 4.85
N ARG A 39 7.14 -2.21 5.56
CA ARG A 39 8.32 -1.40 5.24
C ARG A 39 9.60 -2.18 5.55
N PRO A 40 10.77 -1.71 5.08
CA PRO A 40 12.05 -2.39 5.37
C PRO A 40 12.38 -2.52 6.87
N ASP A 41 11.77 -1.71 7.73
CA ASP A 41 11.89 -1.79 9.20
C ASP A 41 10.93 -2.82 9.84
N GLY A 42 10.19 -3.57 9.03
CA GLY A 42 9.23 -4.59 9.46
C GLY A 42 7.88 -4.02 9.93
N ARG A 43 7.71 -2.70 9.98
CA ARG A 43 6.44 -2.08 10.37
C ARG A 43 5.45 -2.13 9.21
N ALA A 44 4.17 -2.31 9.53
CA ALA A 44 3.10 -2.16 8.55
C ALA A 44 3.16 -0.78 7.88
N MET A 45 2.73 -0.72 6.62
CA MET A 45 2.57 0.56 5.95
C MET A 45 1.52 1.40 6.67
N ALA A 46 1.82 2.69 6.86
CA ALA A 46 0.91 3.59 7.57
C ALA A 46 -0.39 3.78 6.78
N ARG A 47 -1.51 3.92 7.50
CA ARG A 47 -2.82 4.22 6.91
C ARG A 47 -2.77 5.44 5.99
N SER A 48 -2.04 6.49 6.34
CA SER A 48 -1.89 7.68 5.50
C SER A 48 -1.24 7.35 4.16
N THR A 49 -0.18 6.54 4.15
CA THR A 49 0.47 6.10 2.91
C THR A 49 -0.44 5.24 2.05
N ILE A 50 -1.22 4.33 2.65
CA ILE A 50 -2.21 3.53 1.91
C ILE A 50 -3.31 4.41 1.31
N SER A 51 -3.83 5.37 2.09
CA SER A 51 -4.84 6.34 1.64
C SER A 51 -4.32 7.28 0.55
N ASP A 52 -3.02 7.56 0.49
CA ASP A 52 -2.41 8.37 -0.58
C ASP A 52 -2.27 7.59 -1.90
N ILE A 53 -2.30 6.25 -1.85
CA ILE A 53 -2.07 5.36 -3.00
C ILE A 53 -3.39 4.92 -3.62
N LEU A 54 -4.39 4.61 -2.79
CA LEU A 54 -5.72 4.13 -3.18
C LEU A 54 -6.65 5.29 -3.50
#